data_AF-A0AAV9GI01-F1
#
_entry.id   AF-A0AAV9GI01-F1
#
_cell.length_a   1.000
_cell.length_b   1.000
_cell.length_c   1.000
_cell.angle_alpha   90.00
_cell.angle_beta   90.00
_cell.angle_gamma   90.00
#
_symmetry.space_group_name_H-M   'P 1'
#
loop_
_entity.id
_entity.type
_entity.pdbx_description
1 polymer ?
#
loop_
_entity_poly.entity_id
_entity_poly.type
_entity_poly.pdbx_seq_one_letter_code
_entity_poly.pdbx_strand_id
1 'polypeptide(L)'
;MVAKHVILSSKSTERHTLLFGKLHSSGREFEPKAQTPQPGSTDLSFLVEDDIDKVLARLHTAELGVPEGGQVVDRTGARSKAAHQVFTSKSQMEI
;
A
#
# COMPACT_ATOMS: atom_id res chain seq x y z
N MET A 1 -9.21 -7.47 14.38
CA MET A 1 -8.81 -7.63 12.97
C MET A 1 -8.17 -9.00 12.71
N VAL A 2 -8.99 -9.97 12.29
CA VAL A 2 -8.46 -11.12 11.55
C VAL A 2 -8.46 -10.69 10.09
N ALA A 3 -7.29 -10.54 9.48
CA ALA A 3 -7.21 -10.38 8.03
C ALA A 3 -7.83 -11.64 7.42
N LYS A 4 -8.95 -11.48 6.71
CA LYS A 4 -9.61 -12.64 6.11
C LYS A 4 -8.77 -13.07 4.93
N HIS A 5 -8.11 -14.21 5.08
CA HIS A 5 -7.44 -14.87 3.98
C HIS A 5 -8.51 -15.33 2.98
N VAL A 6 -8.46 -14.80 1.77
CA VAL A 6 -9.36 -15.15 0.67
C VAL A 6 -8.52 -15.68 -0.47
N ILE A 7 -8.86 -16.87 -0.93
CA ILE A 7 -8.20 -17.49 -2.07
C ILE A 7 -9.03 -17.18 -3.32
N LEU A 8 -8.45 -16.45 -4.26
CA LEU A 8 -9.02 -16.23 -5.59
C LEU A 8 -8.33 -17.16 -6.57
N SER A 9 -9.05 -18.15 -7.08
CA SER A 9 -8.56 -19.07 -8.11
C SER A 9 -8.99 -18.58 -9.50
N SER A 10 -8.04 -18.44 -10.42
CA SER A 10 -8.31 -18.36 -11.86
C SER A 10 -7.49 -19.43 -12.58
N LYS A 11 -7.95 -19.87 -13.76
CA LYS A 11 -7.55 -21.07 -14.55
C LYS A 11 -6.07 -21.55 -14.56
N SER A 12 -5.09 -20.81 -14.02
CA SER A 12 -3.70 -21.24 -13.87
C SER A 12 -2.97 -20.76 -12.59
N THR A 13 -3.62 -20.08 -11.63
CA THR A 13 -2.93 -19.51 -10.45
C THR A 13 -3.86 -19.33 -9.26
N GLU A 14 -3.43 -19.83 -8.10
CA GLU A 14 -4.03 -19.60 -6.79
C GLU A 14 -3.52 -18.27 -6.21
N ARG A 15 -4.43 -17.37 -5.81
CA ARG A 15 -4.06 -16.06 -5.28
C ARG A 15 -4.54 -15.91 -3.85
N HIS A 16 -3.61 -15.66 -2.94
CA HIS A 16 -3.88 -15.37 -1.54
C HIS A 16 -4.10 -13.87 -1.41
N THR A 17 -5.29 -13.46 -1.01
CA THR A 17 -5.67 -12.06 -0.79
C THR A 17 -5.99 -11.86 0.69
N LEU A 18 -5.60 -10.71 1.23
CA LEU A 18 -5.99 -10.30 2.58
C LEU A 18 -7.00 -9.17 2.47
N LEU A 19 -8.22 -9.40 2.98
CA LEU A 19 -9.19 -8.32 3.13
C LEU A 19 -8.87 -7.54 4.41
N PHE A 20 -8.43 -6.29 4.27
CA PHE A 20 -8.17 -5.39 5.40
C PHE A 20 -9.46 -4.69 5.87
N GLY A 21 -9.60 -4.54 7.19
CA GLY A 21 -10.74 -3.90 7.84
C GLY A 21 -10.60 -2.37 7.94
N LYS A 22 -11.34 -1.78 8.88
CA LYS A 22 -11.32 -0.33 9.14
C LYS A 22 -9.98 0.12 9.74
N LEU A 23 -9.63 1.39 9.53
CA LEU A 23 -8.48 2.01 10.21
C LEU A 23 -8.72 2.09 11.72
N HIS A 24 -7.65 1.88 12.49
CA HIS A 24 -7.65 2.04 13.93
C HIS A 24 -7.00 3.38 14.29
N SER A 25 -7.58 4.13 15.24
CA SER A 25 -6.88 5.25 15.87
C SER A 25 -5.85 4.70 16.87
N SER A 26 -4.68 5.31 16.94
CA SER A 26 -3.62 4.90 17.88
C SER A 26 -4.12 4.96 19.33
N GLY A 27 -3.87 3.91 20.10
CA GLY A 27 -4.34 3.76 21.48
C GLY A 27 -5.83 3.42 21.61
N ARG A 28 -6.57 3.29 20.51
CA ARG A 28 -8.00 2.93 20.47
C ARG A 28 -8.27 1.80 19.48
N GLU A 29 -7.36 0.84 19.40
CA GLU A 29 -7.49 -0.27 18.47
C GLU A 29 -8.56 -1.27 18.90
N PHE A 30 -9.26 -1.86 17.91
CA PHE A 30 -10.19 -2.96 18.15
C PHE A 30 -9.47 -4.31 18.22
N GLU A 31 -9.89 -5.17 19.14
CA GLU A 31 -9.37 -6.53 19.24
C GLU A 31 -9.97 -7.49 18.19
N PRO A 32 -9.24 -8.52 17.73
CA PRO A 32 -7.82 -8.76 17.98
C PRO A 32 -6.92 -7.79 17.20
N LYS A 33 -5.86 -7.25 17.79
CA LYS A 33 -4.91 -6.38 17.09
C LYS A 33 -3.52 -7.02 16.93
N ALA A 34 -2.64 -6.35 16.17
CA ALA A 34 -1.23 -6.71 16.13
C ALA A 34 -0.65 -6.66 17.55
N GLN A 35 0.31 -7.53 17.87
CA GLN A 35 0.93 -7.58 19.20
C GLN A 35 1.51 -6.22 19.61
N THR A 36 2.08 -5.49 18.65
CA THR A 36 2.61 -4.13 18.83
C THR A 36 2.09 -3.23 17.72
N PRO A 37 0.90 -2.63 17.87
CA PRO A 37 0.37 -1.66 16.88
C PRO A 37 1.24 -0.41 16.88
N GLN A 38 1.88 -0.12 15.75
CA GLN A 38 2.80 1.01 15.61
C GLN A 38 2.36 1.90 14.44
N PRO A 39 1.90 3.13 14.68
CA PRO A 39 1.61 4.08 13.61
C PRO A 39 2.83 4.28 12.70
N GLY A 40 2.60 4.33 11.38
CA GLY A 40 3.67 4.53 10.40
C GLY A 40 4.56 3.32 10.12
N SER A 41 4.32 2.15 10.76
CA SER A 41 5.09 0.93 10.46
C SER A 41 4.66 0.21 9.18
N THR A 42 3.72 0.80 8.43
CA THR A 42 3.10 0.20 7.26
C THR A 42 3.87 0.58 6.00
N ASP A 43 4.34 -0.42 5.25
CA ASP A 43 4.92 -0.26 3.92
C ASP A 43 4.03 -1.03 2.92
N LEU A 44 3.40 -0.30 1.99
CA LEU A 44 2.40 -0.85 1.07
C LEU A 44 2.68 -0.40 -0.36
N SER A 45 2.60 -1.37 -1.26
CA SER A 45 2.66 -1.16 -2.71
C SER A 45 1.29 -1.36 -3.33
N PHE A 46 0.77 -0.34 -4.01
CA PHE A 46 -0.49 -0.43 -4.75
C PHE A 46 -0.24 -0.65 -6.24
N LEU A 47 -1.07 -1.49 -6.86
CA LEU A 47 -1.15 -1.57 -8.32
C LEU A 47 -2.19 -0.57 -8.80
N VAL A 48 -1.83 0.22 -9.81
CA VAL A 48 -2.70 1.21 -10.45
C VAL A 48 -2.90 0.83 -11.91
N GLU A 49 -4.10 1.09 -12.44
CA GLU A 49 -4.41 0.88 -13.86
C GLU A 49 -4.03 2.10 -14.71
N ASP A 50 -3.94 3.27 -14.07
CA ASP A 50 -3.49 4.51 -14.70
C ASP A 50 -2.01 4.44 -15.11
N ASP A 51 -1.67 5.19 -16.15
CA ASP A 51 -0.28 5.44 -16.54
C ASP A 51 0.51 6.06 -15.37
N ILE A 52 1.70 5.51 -15.10
CA ILE A 52 2.46 5.88 -13.91
C ILE A 52 2.97 7.33 -13.95
N ASP A 53 3.24 7.89 -15.12
CA ASP A 53 3.68 9.27 -15.26
C ASP A 53 2.54 10.24 -14.93
N LYS A 54 1.30 9.86 -15.27
CA LYS A 54 0.11 10.63 -14.87
C LYS A 54 -0.13 10.58 -13.37
N VAL A 55 0.10 9.42 -12.75
CA VAL A 55 0.03 9.28 -11.29
C VAL A 55 1.09 10.16 -10.63
N LEU A 56 2.32 10.13 -11.11
CA LEU A 56 3.41 10.96 -10.60
C LEU A 56 3.07 12.46 -10.69
N ALA A 57 2.56 12.92 -11.85
CA ALA A 57 2.13 14.31 -12.03
C ALA A 57 1.03 14.73 -11.05
N ARG A 58 0.06 13.86 -10.78
CA ARG A 58 -1.00 14.12 -9.79
C ARG A 58 -0.45 14.23 -8.37
N LEU A 59 0.54 13.42 -8.02
CA LEU A 59 1.19 13.48 -6.70
C LEU A 59 1.99 14.77 -6.52
N HIS A 60 2.74 15.19 -7.54
CA HIS A 60 3.43 16.49 -7.54
C HIS A 60 2.46 17.66 -7.44
N THR A 61 1.35 17.63 -8.18
CA THR A 61 0.30 18.67 -8.13
C THR A 61 -0.37 18.73 -6.76
N ALA A 62 -0.48 17.60 -6.08
CA ALA A 62 -1.04 17.51 -4.73
C ALA A 62 -0.02 17.86 -3.62
N GLU A 63 1.20 18.28 -3.98
CA GLU A 63 2.29 18.58 -3.03
C GLU A 63 2.58 17.42 -2.07
N LEU A 64 2.41 16.20 -2.57
CA LEU A 64 2.74 14.97 -1.86
C LEU A 64 4.21 14.64 -2.14
N GLY A 65 4.97 14.42 -1.07
CA GLY A 65 6.36 14.03 -1.18
C GLY A 65 6.48 12.68 -1.88
N VAL A 66 7.21 12.67 -3.00
CA VAL A 66 7.58 11.45 -3.71
C VAL A 66 9.04 11.13 -3.36
N PRO A 67 9.34 9.96 -2.77
CA PRO A 67 10.67 9.53 -2.39
C PRO A 67 11.54 9.22 -3.63
N GLU A 68 12.78 8.78 -3.42
CA GLU A 68 13.76 8.49 -4.49
C GLU A 68 13.99 9.66 -5.48
N GLY A 69 13.92 10.90 -4.97
CA GLY A 69 14.19 12.10 -5.79
C GLY A 69 13.00 12.53 -6.67
N GLY A 70 11.80 12.02 -6.41
CA GLY A 70 10.58 12.47 -7.10
C GLY A 70 10.34 11.80 -8.45
N GLN A 71 10.91 10.61 -8.66
CA GLN A 71 10.87 9.89 -9.93
C GLN A 71 10.27 8.49 -9.78
N VAL A 72 9.76 7.94 -10.90
CA VAL A 72 9.35 6.54 -10.97
C VAL A 72 10.59 5.66 -11.05
N VAL A 73 10.63 4.59 -10.24
CA VAL A 73 11.71 3.61 -10.26
C VAL A 73 11.16 2.21 -10.47
N ASP A 74 11.96 1.37 -11.13
CA ASP A 74 11.63 -0.04 -11.32
C ASP A 74 11.72 -0.82 -10.01
N ARG A 75 10.69 -1.61 -9.73
CA ARG A 75 10.62 -2.51 -8.58
C ARG A 75 10.03 -3.86 -8.98
N THR A 76 10.45 -4.91 -8.28
CA THR A 76 9.88 -6.26 -8.44
C THR A 76 8.55 -6.34 -7.71
N GLY A 77 7.47 -6.63 -8.45
CA GLY A 77 6.15 -6.88 -7.88
C GLY A 77 5.86 -8.37 -7.68
N ALA A 78 4.81 -8.67 -6.91
CA ALA A 78 4.40 -10.06 -6.66
C ALA A 78 3.97 -10.83 -7.93
N ARG A 79 3.59 -10.14 -9.02
CA ARG A 79 3.12 -10.74 -10.28
C ARG A 79 4.14 -10.69 -11.43
N SER A 80 5.15 -9.82 -11.35
CA SER A 80 6.13 -9.61 -12.43
C SER A 80 7.35 -8.83 -11.92
N LYS A 81 8.46 -8.90 -12.67
CA LYS A 81 9.69 -8.12 -12.38
C LYS A 81 9.52 -6.60 -12.47
N ALA A 82 8.46 -6.12 -13.10
CA ALA A 82 8.22 -4.69 -13.32
C ALA A 82 6.83 -4.31 -12.79
N ALA A 83 6.80 -3.82 -11.55
CA ALA A 83 5.73 -2.96 -11.08
C ALA A 83 6.34 -1.57 -10.92
N HIS A 84 5.92 -0.63 -11.76
CA HIS A 84 6.27 0.78 -11.56
C HIS A 84 5.56 1.24 -10.27
N GLN A 85 6.35 1.57 -9.26
CA GLN A 85 5.83 1.95 -7.94
C GLN A 85 6.16 3.42 -7.70
N VAL A 86 5.16 4.18 -7.27
CA VAL A 86 5.35 5.50 -6.70
C VAL A 86 4.88 5.43 -5.26
N PHE A 87 5.82 5.50 -4.33
CA PHE A 87 5.51 5.57 -2.90
C PHE A 87 5.14 7.01 -2.56
N THR A 88 4.18 7.21 -1.66
CA THR A 88 4.11 8.48 -0.92
C THR A 88 3.88 8.16 0.54
N SER A 89 4.83 8.55 1.39
CA SER A 89 4.66 8.55 2.83
C SER A 89 4.59 10.00 3.29
N LYS A 90 3.41 10.41 3.78
CA LYS A 90 3.35 11.36 4.89
C LYS A 90 2.95 10.57 6.12
N SER A 91 3.90 9.87 6.72
CA SER A 91 3.76 9.26 8.04
C SER A 91 3.76 10.30 9.17
N GLN A 92 3.03 11.40 9.00
CA GLN A 92 2.79 12.38 10.06
C GLN A 92 1.43 13.04 9.82
N MET A 93 0.36 12.25 9.94
CA MET A 93 -0.94 12.80 10.27
C MET A 93 -1.26 12.24 11.65
N GLU A 94 -0.90 13.02 12.67
CA GLU A 94 -1.44 12.80 14.02
C GLU A 94 -2.96 12.94 13.91
N ILE A 95 -3.67 11.84 14.20
CA ILE A 95 -5.10 11.84 14.53
C ILE A 95 -5.19 11.65 16.03
#